data_AF-A0AB73FU44-F1
#
_entry.id   AF-A0AB73FU44-F1
#
_cell.length_a   1.000
_cell.length_b   1.000
_cell.length_c   1.000
_cell.angle_alpha   90.00
_cell.angle_beta   90.00
_cell.angle_gamma   90.00
#
_symmetry.space_group_name_H-M   'P 1'
#
loop_
_entity.id
_entity.type
_entity.pdbx_description
1 polymer ?
#
loop_
_entity_poly.entity_id
_entity_poly.type
_entity_poly.pdbx_seq_one_letter_code
_entity_poly.pdbx_strand_id
1 'polypeptide(L)'
;MTIWRHFVRRHQDEKSAALIDDMLTTTQCRFEQNIEILCDCIQQDPAWRARAIDPDRVVTPRGPAMVLPTASLMYWSREHRLLIESTAALEEWLVHSDVGDELPCDLVRAPAGACYIRFGKTFREHVTMLPTEATRDAVVQGVYVFDSPRDENRALTLVPVFEMRDLGLYGASVIELIINDERRSINDEIAAICSNSALEGHFRSVTEIVTKVILYLEQAQNVQRRVRDYSDAQQQLQRLGTKKTAKLARKIRQLYDKIVVGPSQVMVHAHGGEVSPHLRRGHFRLQPYGPQFSMRKVIFVAPTWVRADRMAENA
;
A
#
# COMPACT_ATOMS: atom_id res chain seq x y z
N MET A 1 21.85 -24.45 -5.91
CA MET A 1 20.75 -25.19 -6.56
C MET A 1 20.43 -26.51 -5.83
N THR A 2 20.31 -26.55 -4.49
CA THR A 2 20.22 -27.86 -3.79
C THR A 2 19.49 -27.87 -2.43
N ILE A 3 18.57 -26.92 -2.18
CA ILE A 3 17.75 -26.95 -0.94
C ILE A 3 16.26 -27.15 -1.25
N TRP A 4 15.79 -26.70 -2.41
CA TRP A 4 14.36 -26.77 -2.78
C TRP A 4 13.88 -28.10 -3.36
N ARG A 5 14.76 -28.93 -3.93
CA ARG A 5 14.37 -30.26 -4.45
C ARG A 5 14.02 -31.29 -3.36
N HIS A 6 14.20 -30.95 -2.08
CA HIS A 6 13.82 -31.82 -0.96
C HIS A 6 12.40 -31.59 -0.43
N PHE A 7 11.76 -30.45 -0.75
CA PHE A 7 10.45 -30.12 -0.17
C PHE A 7 9.27 -30.81 -0.89
N VAL A 8 9.44 -31.21 -2.16
CA VAL A 8 8.31 -31.64 -3.02
C VAL A 8 8.18 -33.17 -3.17
N ARG A 9 9.03 -34.01 -2.54
CA ARG A 9 9.04 -35.46 -2.85
C ARG A 9 8.96 -36.47 -1.70
N ARG A 10 8.35 -36.13 -0.56
CA ARG A 10 7.97 -37.16 0.44
C ARG A 10 6.60 -36.92 1.02
N HIS A 11 5.62 -37.65 0.48
CA HIS A 11 4.47 -38.14 1.23
C HIS A 11 4.52 -39.66 1.21
N GLN A 12 4.90 -40.24 2.36
CA GLN A 12 4.59 -41.58 2.86
C GLN A 12 5.52 -41.85 4.04
N ASP A 13 5.17 -41.32 5.21
CA ASP A 13 5.75 -41.79 6.48
C ASP A 13 4.78 -41.39 7.60
N GLU A 14 4.32 -42.36 8.40
CA GLU A 14 3.40 -42.11 9.54
C GLU A 14 4.01 -41.16 10.58
N LYS A 15 5.34 -41.08 10.66
CA LYS A 15 6.06 -40.07 11.45
C LYS A 15 5.97 -38.65 10.87
N SER A 16 5.84 -38.52 9.55
CA SER A 16 5.63 -37.22 8.89
C SER A 16 4.19 -36.76 9.06
N ALA A 17 3.22 -37.69 9.06
CA ALA A 17 1.84 -37.38 9.42
C ALA A 17 1.75 -36.93 10.88
N ALA A 18 2.41 -37.61 11.83
CA ALA A 18 2.44 -37.19 13.23
C ALA A 18 3.20 -35.86 13.46
N LEU A 19 4.25 -35.56 12.68
CA LEU A 19 4.95 -34.27 12.75
C LEU A 19 4.14 -33.15 12.10
N ILE A 20 3.37 -33.44 11.04
CA ILE A 20 2.44 -32.51 10.42
C ILE A 20 1.21 -32.31 11.32
N ASP A 21 0.72 -33.35 12.00
CA ASP A 21 -0.38 -33.26 12.96
C ASP A 21 0.08 -32.57 14.24
N ASP A 22 1.31 -32.79 14.71
CA ASP A 22 1.92 -32.05 15.83
C ASP A 22 2.32 -30.63 15.42
N MET A 23 2.74 -30.37 14.18
CA MET A 23 2.89 -29.02 13.64
C MET A 23 1.56 -28.36 13.39
N LEU A 24 0.51 -29.05 12.98
CA LEU A 24 -0.84 -28.50 12.77
C LEU A 24 -1.55 -28.32 14.09
N THR A 25 -1.30 -29.15 15.10
CA THR A 25 -1.82 -29.03 16.48
C THR A 25 -1.01 -28.00 17.27
N THR A 26 0.30 -27.89 17.05
CA THR A 26 1.13 -26.80 17.60
C THR A 26 0.89 -25.52 16.85
N THR A 27 0.67 -25.54 15.53
CA THR A 27 0.25 -24.38 14.76
C THR A 27 -1.18 -24.04 15.10
N GLN A 28 -2.12 -24.97 15.33
CA GLN A 28 -3.51 -24.75 15.76
C GLN A 28 -3.61 -24.28 17.21
N CYS A 29 -2.92 -24.89 18.17
CA CYS A 29 -2.85 -24.38 19.54
C CYS A 29 -2.10 -23.05 19.59
N ARG A 30 -1.03 -22.87 18.81
CA ARG A 30 -0.42 -21.54 18.61
C ARG A 30 -1.24 -20.68 17.67
N PHE A 31 -2.29 -21.11 17.00
CA PHE A 31 -3.12 -20.33 16.06
C PHE A 31 -4.46 -19.97 16.69
N GLU A 32 -4.94 -20.72 17.67
CA GLU A 32 -5.98 -20.34 18.61
C GLU A 32 -5.38 -19.42 19.67
N GLN A 33 -4.16 -19.73 20.17
CA GLN A 33 -3.40 -18.75 20.95
C GLN A 33 -2.87 -17.61 20.08
N ASN A 34 -2.55 -17.79 18.78
CA ASN A 34 -2.25 -16.65 17.89
C ASN A 34 -3.52 -16.01 17.36
N ILE A 35 -4.71 -16.58 17.42
CA ILE A 35 -5.97 -15.88 17.14
C ILE A 35 -6.37 -15.12 18.40
N GLU A 36 -6.17 -15.64 19.60
CA GLU A 36 -6.30 -14.86 20.83
C GLU A 36 -5.20 -13.81 20.95
N ILE A 37 -3.96 -14.07 20.52
CA ILE A 37 -2.85 -13.10 20.50
C ILE A 37 -2.94 -12.18 19.29
N LEU A 38 -3.44 -12.59 18.12
CA LEU A 38 -3.70 -11.70 16.98
C LEU A 38 -4.97 -10.91 17.23
N CYS A 39 -6.04 -11.49 17.78
CA CYS A 39 -7.21 -10.74 18.26
C CYS A 39 -6.85 -9.91 19.48
N ASP A 40 -5.93 -10.29 20.36
CA ASP A 40 -5.43 -9.42 21.43
C ASP A 40 -4.46 -8.39 20.88
N CYS A 41 -3.66 -8.65 19.85
CA CYS A 41 -2.78 -7.66 19.21
C CYS A 41 -3.59 -6.69 18.34
N ILE A 42 -4.66 -7.16 17.71
CA ILE A 42 -5.67 -6.40 16.95
C ILE A 42 -6.60 -5.66 17.92
N GLN A 43 -7.06 -6.25 19.03
CA GLN A 43 -7.80 -5.54 20.08
C GLN A 43 -6.88 -4.65 20.93
N GLN A 44 -5.57 -4.91 20.88
CA GLN A 44 -4.53 -4.02 21.37
C GLN A 44 -4.11 -2.96 20.36
N ASP A 45 -4.54 -3.14 19.10
CA ASP A 45 -4.18 -2.31 17.98
C ASP A 45 -4.75 -0.89 18.14
N PRO A 46 -3.89 0.11 17.95
CA PRO A 46 -4.25 1.50 17.70
C PRO A 46 -5.60 1.82 17.05
N ALA A 47 -5.80 1.29 15.85
CA ALA A 47 -6.84 1.62 14.91
C ALA A 47 -8.14 0.85 15.22
N TRP A 48 -8.02 -0.36 15.76
CA TRP A 48 -9.15 -1.10 16.33
C TRP A 48 -9.72 -0.39 17.56
N ARG A 49 -8.85 0.05 18.48
CA ARG A 49 -9.25 0.85 19.66
C ARG A 49 -9.67 2.29 19.33
N ALA A 50 -9.45 2.74 18.09
CA ALA A 50 -9.91 4.02 17.57
C ALA A 50 -11.33 3.98 16.98
N ARG A 51 -11.98 2.81 16.95
CA ARG A 51 -13.24 2.60 16.22
C ARG A 51 -13.14 2.94 14.72
N ALA A 52 -11.97 2.77 14.11
CA ALA A 52 -11.92 2.64 12.66
C ALA A 52 -12.60 1.34 12.21
N ILE A 53 -12.73 0.37 13.13
CA ILE A 53 -13.45 -0.91 13.01
C ILE A 53 -14.32 -1.05 14.28
N ASP A 54 -15.59 -1.44 14.13
CA ASP A 54 -16.52 -1.58 15.26
C ASP A 54 -16.11 -2.78 16.16
N PRO A 55 -15.75 -2.56 17.44
CA PRO A 55 -15.18 -3.60 18.31
C PRO A 55 -16.19 -4.67 18.77
N ASP A 56 -17.49 -4.44 18.55
CA ASP A 56 -18.56 -5.38 18.92
C ASP A 56 -18.91 -6.36 17.77
N ARG A 57 -18.23 -6.26 16.62
CA ARG A 57 -18.54 -7.05 15.42
C ARG A 57 -17.63 -8.27 15.24
N VAL A 58 -18.25 -9.44 15.13
CA VAL A 58 -17.60 -10.74 14.99
C VAL A 58 -16.91 -10.86 13.62
N VAL A 59 -15.59 -10.99 13.61
CA VAL A 59 -14.85 -11.48 12.44
C VAL A 59 -15.16 -12.97 12.30
N THR A 60 -16.05 -13.35 11.38
CA THR A 60 -16.32 -14.77 11.10
C THR A 60 -15.31 -15.28 10.06
N PRO A 61 -14.45 -16.27 10.40
CA PRO A 61 -13.50 -16.84 9.47
C PRO A 61 -14.21 -17.90 8.62
N ARG A 62 -14.90 -17.49 7.55
CA ARG A 62 -15.33 -18.42 6.50
C ARG A 62 -15.02 -17.81 5.14
N GLY A 63 -14.01 -18.36 4.45
CA GLY A 63 -13.39 -17.78 3.23
C GLY A 63 -11.98 -17.26 3.50
N PRO A 64 -11.24 -16.67 2.53
CA PRO A 64 -9.79 -16.38 2.56
C PRO A 64 -9.35 -15.40 3.68
N ALA A 65 -9.52 -15.81 4.92
CA ALA A 65 -9.46 -15.03 6.16
C ALA A 65 -8.03 -14.82 6.68
N MET A 66 -7.03 -15.46 6.07
CA MET A 66 -5.64 -15.40 6.51
C MET A 66 -4.80 -14.35 5.80
N VAL A 67 -5.24 -13.82 4.67
CA VAL A 67 -4.46 -12.86 3.87
C VAL A 67 -4.14 -11.61 4.68
N LEU A 68 -5.17 -10.98 5.27
CA LEU A 68 -5.03 -9.75 6.03
C LEU A 68 -4.16 -9.93 7.31
N PRO A 69 -4.42 -10.94 8.17
CA PRO A 69 -3.54 -11.23 9.31
C PRO A 69 -2.11 -11.54 8.90
N THR A 70 -1.91 -12.33 7.84
CA THR A 70 -0.57 -12.72 7.37
C THR A 70 0.21 -11.51 6.84
N ALA A 71 -0.40 -10.69 5.98
CA ALA A 71 0.24 -9.47 5.47
C ALA A 71 0.59 -8.51 6.62
N SER A 72 -0.32 -8.34 7.58
CA SER A 72 -0.06 -7.52 8.76
C SER A 72 1.13 -8.06 9.56
N LEU A 73 1.19 -9.37 9.82
CA LEU A 73 2.32 -9.98 10.53
C LEU A 73 3.64 -9.84 9.74
N MET A 74 3.62 -10.07 8.43
CA MET A 74 4.79 -9.93 7.56
C MET A 74 5.33 -8.49 7.53
N TYR A 75 4.45 -7.50 7.62
CA TYR A 75 4.83 -6.10 7.72
C TYR A 75 5.37 -5.76 9.12
N TRP A 76 4.63 -6.12 10.17
CA TRP A 76 4.96 -5.73 11.56
C TRP A 76 6.16 -6.47 12.15
N SER A 77 6.51 -7.64 11.61
CA SER A 77 7.71 -8.40 12.01
C SER A 77 9.02 -7.80 11.48
N ARG A 78 8.97 -6.82 10.57
CA ARG A 78 10.17 -6.17 10.04
C ARG A 78 10.73 -5.12 10.99
N GLU A 79 12.05 -4.99 11.00
CA GLU A 79 12.76 -3.95 11.74
C GLU A 79 12.45 -2.55 11.18
N HIS A 80 12.42 -2.42 9.86
CA HIS A 80 12.11 -1.18 9.16
C HIS A 80 10.67 -1.20 8.64
N ARG A 81 9.76 -0.60 9.41
CA ARG A 81 8.33 -0.50 9.09
C ARG A 81 8.05 0.87 8.50
N LEU A 82 7.69 0.91 7.22
CA LEU A 82 7.42 2.16 6.51
C LEU A 82 5.93 2.31 6.24
N LEU A 83 5.32 3.23 6.99
CA LEU A 83 3.97 3.70 6.76
C LEU A 83 4.03 5.01 5.97
N ILE A 84 3.48 4.98 4.76
CA ILE A 84 3.47 6.09 3.82
C ILE A 84 2.05 6.67 3.76
N GLU A 85 1.95 7.99 3.91
CA GLU A 85 0.75 8.77 3.63
C GLU A 85 1.07 9.83 2.59
N SER A 86 0.20 9.98 1.60
CA SER A 86 0.26 11.11 0.68
C SER A 86 -0.48 12.31 1.25
N THR A 87 0.00 13.52 0.97
CA THR A 87 -0.83 14.72 1.15
C THR A 87 -1.99 14.71 0.14
N ALA A 88 -3.10 15.37 0.48
CA ALA A 88 -4.23 15.48 -0.44
C ALA A 88 -3.81 16.08 -1.80
N ALA A 89 -2.91 17.07 -1.79
CA ALA A 89 -2.38 17.67 -3.02
C ALA A 89 -1.59 16.67 -3.88
N LEU A 90 -0.80 15.78 -3.26
CA LEU A 90 -0.11 14.73 -4.01
C LEU A 90 -1.09 13.70 -4.57
N GLU A 91 -2.10 13.30 -3.81
CA GLU A 91 -3.11 12.36 -4.33
C GLU A 91 -3.78 12.92 -5.57
N GLU A 92 -4.21 14.18 -5.53
CA GLU A 92 -4.76 14.89 -6.69
C GLU A 92 -3.78 14.92 -7.88
N TRP A 93 -2.49 15.16 -7.62
CA TRP A 93 -1.50 15.12 -8.67
C TRP A 93 -1.36 13.74 -9.29
N LEU A 94 -1.30 12.69 -8.49
CA LEU A 94 -1.02 11.34 -8.96
C LEU A 94 -2.23 10.70 -9.68
N VAL A 95 -3.47 10.95 -9.23
CA VAL A 95 -4.65 10.45 -9.95
C VAL A 95 -4.80 11.11 -11.33
N HIS A 96 -4.38 12.37 -11.47
CA HIS A 96 -4.34 13.09 -12.75
C HIS A 96 -3.00 12.97 -13.48
N SER A 97 -2.19 11.96 -13.18
CA SER A 97 -0.93 11.69 -13.86
C SER A 97 -0.89 10.32 -14.50
N ASP A 98 -0.13 10.21 -15.58
CA ASP A 98 0.11 8.95 -16.31
C ASP A 98 1.49 8.37 -15.99
N VAL A 99 1.64 7.06 -16.14
CA VAL A 99 2.93 6.37 -16.06
C VAL A 99 3.38 6.11 -17.50
N GLY A 100 4.55 6.62 -17.88
CA GLY A 100 5.10 6.43 -19.24
C GLY A 100 5.34 4.95 -19.56
N ASP A 101 5.00 4.54 -20.78
CA ASP A 101 5.09 3.16 -21.24
C ASP A 101 6.53 2.63 -21.29
N GLU A 102 7.52 3.52 -21.28
CA GLU A 102 8.93 3.16 -21.30
C GLU A 102 9.51 2.87 -19.92
N LEU A 103 8.74 3.03 -18.83
CA LEU A 103 9.26 2.87 -17.47
C LEU A 103 9.44 1.39 -17.11
N PRO A 104 10.68 0.93 -16.86
CA PRO A 104 10.94 -0.45 -16.50
C PRO A 104 10.45 -0.83 -15.10
N CYS A 105 10.20 -2.13 -14.91
CA CYS A 105 9.82 -2.72 -13.63
C CYS A 105 10.88 -2.57 -12.54
N ASP A 106 12.16 -2.43 -12.90
CA ASP A 106 13.27 -2.23 -11.97
C ASP A 106 13.10 -0.98 -11.07
N LEU A 107 12.36 0.03 -11.55
CA LEU A 107 12.09 1.27 -10.84
C LEU A 107 11.01 1.14 -9.76
N VAL A 108 10.18 0.09 -9.80
CA VAL A 108 9.07 -0.10 -8.86
C VAL A 108 9.48 -1.12 -7.81
N ARG A 109 10.05 -0.61 -6.71
CA ARG A 109 10.50 -1.39 -5.55
C ARG A 109 9.78 -0.94 -4.30
N ALA A 110 9.39 -1.88 -3.44
CA ALA A 110 8.87 -1.51 -2.13
C ALA A 110 10.01 -0.89 -1.29
N PRO A 111 9.86 0.32 -0.74
CA PRO A 111 10.86 0.91 0.16
C PRO A 111 11.17 -0.04 1.33
N ALA A 112 12.46 -0.24 1.64
CA ALA A 112 12.92 -1.21 2.64
C ALA A 112 12.39 -2.66 2.44
N GLY A 113 12.03 -3.00 1.19
CA GLY A 113 11.46 -4.29 0.80
C GLY A 113 10.03 -4.54 1.27
N ALA A 114 9.44 -3.65 2.08
CA ALA A 114 8.01 -3.65 2.39
C ALA A 114 7.56 -2.32 2.98
N CYS A 115 6.37 -1.90 2.60
CA CYS A 115 5.72 -0.72 3.16
C CYS A 115 4.20 -0.91 3.24
N TYR A 116 3.54 -0.03 3.97
CA TYR A 116 2.10 0.17 3.86
C TYR A 116 1.83 1.57 3.31
N ILE A 117 1.08 1.64 2.23
CA ILE A 117 0.63 2.90 1.63
C ILE A 117 -0.82 3.11 2.03
N ARG A 118 -1.06 4.10 2.89
CA ARG A 118 -2.42 4.45 3.30
C ARG A 118 -3.06 5.36 2.26
N PHE A 119 -4.28 5.05 1.87
CA PHE A 119 -5.03 5.86 0.93
C PHE A 119 -5.81 6.94 1.68
N GLY A 120 -5.60 8.18 1.29
CA GLY A 120 -6.45 9.31 1.62
C GLY A 120 -7.74 9.29 0.80
N LYS A 121 -8.48 10.39 0.87
CA LYS A 121 -9.82 10.50 0.27
C LYS A 121 -9.77 10.35 -1.26
N THR A 122 -8.88 11.07 -1.92
CA THR A 122 -8.82 11.12 -3.39
C THR A 122 -8.45 9.74 -3.95
N PHE A 123 -7.47 9.05 -3.37
CA PHE A 123 -7.15 7.68 -3.79
C PHE A 123 -8.32 6.71 -3.58
N ARG A 124 -9.02 6.77 -2.45
CA ARG A 124 -10.20 5.91 -2.20
C ARG A 124 -11.29 6.05 -3.26
N GLU A 125 -11.50 7.28 -3.74
CA GLU A 125 -12.50 7.59 -4.76
C GLU A 125 -12.08 7.13 -6.17
N HIS A 126 -10.78 6.97 -6.41
CA HIS A 126 -10.23 6.55 -7.70
C HIS A 126 -9.89 5.05 -7.77
N VAL A 127 -10.04 4.31 -6.67
CA VAL A 127 -9.87 2.86 -6.67
C VAL A 127 -11.19 2.21 -7.05
N THR A 128 -11.14 1.35 -8.07
CA THR A 128 -12.28 0.50 -8.41
C THR A 128 -12.37 -0.64 -7.40
N MET A 129 -13.52 -0.82 -6.78
CA MET A 129 -13.74 -1.95 -5.86
C MET A 129 -13.98 -3.26 -6.60
N LEU A 130 -13.76 -4.38 -5.90
CA LEU A 130 -14.11 -5.71 -6.40
C LEU A 130 -15.61 -5.75 -6.78
N PRO A 131 -15.99 -6.36 -7.91
CA PRO A 131 -17.38 -6.37 -8.38
C PRO A 131 -18.17 -7.51 -7.71
N THR A 132 -18.27 -7.48 -6.37
CA THR A 132 -19.03 -8.45 -5.59
C THR A 132 -20.05 -7.73 -4.71
N GLU A 133 -21.21 -8.36 -4.44
CA GLU A 133 -22.22 -7.75 -3.57
C GLU A 133 -21.66 -7.43 -2.17
N ALA A 134 -20.79 -8.29 -1.65
CA ALA A 134 -20.15 -8.10 -0.34
C ALA A 134 -19.25 -6.84 -0.28
N THR A 135 -18.81 -6.34 -1.43
CA THR A 135 -17.91 -5.18 -1.54
C THR A 135 -18.59 -3.94 -2.10
N ARG A 136 -19.93 -3.93 -2.21
CA ARG A 136 -20.69 -2.81 -2.78
C ARG A 136 -20.39 -1.47 -2.11
N ASP A 137 -20.37 -1.46 -0.79
CA ASP A 137 -20.11 -0.26 0.03
C ASP A 137 -18.72 -0.30 0.67
N ALA A 138 -17.84 -1.13 0.11
CA ALA A 138 -16.50 -1.28 0.62
C ALA A 138 -15.56 -0.19 0.09
N VAL A 139 -14.53 0.15 0.88
CA VAL A 139 -13.55 1.17 0.50
C VAL A 139 -12.14 0.70 0.86
N VAL A 140 -11.23 0.72 -0.11
CA VAL A 140 -9.81 0.42 0.11
C VAL A 140 -9.18 1.48 1.03
N GLN A 141 -8.69 1.05 2.18
CA GLN A 141 -8.05 1.93 3.17
C GLN A 141 -6.56 2.15 2.89
N GLY A 142 -5.93 1.20 2.21
CA GLY A 142 -4.53 1.22 1.86
C GLY A 142 -4.06 -0.15 1.40
N VAL A 143 -2.76 -0.27 1.15
CA VAL A 143 -2.17 -1.45 0.51
C VAL A 143 -0.87 -1.79 1.23
N TYR A 144 -0.74 -3.05 1.67
CA TYR A 144 0.58 -3.59 1.99
C TYR A 144 1.31 -3.91 0.69
N VAL A 145 2.55 -3.48 0.58
CA VAL A 145 3.41 -3.73 -0.57
C VAL A 145 4.60 -4.54 -0.09
N PHE A 146 4.85 -5.69 -0.71
CA PHE A 146 6.01 -6.53 -0.43
C PHE A 146 6.82 -6.73 -1.69
N ASP A 147 8.12 -6.53 -1.57
CA ASP A 147 9.09 -6.94 -2.58
C ASP A 147 9.78 -8.21 -2.09
N SER A 148 9.68 -9.29 -2.86
CA SER A 148 10.16 -10.61 -2.46
C SER A 148 10.70 -11.41 -3.65
N PRO A 149 11.72 -12.25 -3.43
CA PRO A 149 12.16 -13.20 -4.44
C PRO A 149 11.10 -14.31 -4.62
N ARG A 150 10.86 -14.72 -5.87
CA ARG A 150 10.04 -15.89 -6.22
C ARG A 150 10.77 -16.74 -7.25
N ASP A 151 11.39 -17.82 -6.78
CA ASP A 151 12.32 -18.64 -7.57
C ASP A 151 13.44 -17.78 -8.18
N GLU A 152 13.53 -17.70 -9.51
CA GLU A 152 14.49 -16.85 -10.24
C GLU A 152 13.94 -15.44 -10.55
N ASN A 153 12.68 -15.20 -10.22
CA ASN A 153 11.96 -13.95 -10.51
C ASN A 153 11.82 -13.07 -9.26
N ARG A 154 11.38 -11.83 -9.46
CA ARG A 154 10.93 -10.95 -8.39
C ARG A 154 9.39 -10.96 -8.33
N ALA A 155 8.83 -10.93 -7.14
CA ALA A 155 7.41 -10.75 -6.92
C ALA A 155 7.16 -9.43 -6.19
N LEU A 156 6.38 -8.55 -6.82
CA LEU A 156 5.78 -7.39 -6.16
C LEU A 156 4.36 -7.78 -5.76
N THR A 157 4.17 -8.06 -4.47
CA THR A 157 2.87 -8.48 -3.92
C THR A 157 2.18 -7.28 -3.28
N LEU A 158 0.99 -6.97 -3.76
CA LEU A 158 0.10 -5.95 -3.21
C LEU A 158 -1.04 -6.64 -2.46
N VAL A 159 -1.28 -6.22 -1.23
CA VAL A 159 -2.42 -6.68 -0.42
C VAL A 159 -3.28 -5.48 -0.06
N PRO A 160 -4.25 -5.11 -0.92
CA PRO A 160 -5.22 -4.07 -0.61
C PRO A 160 -6.09 -4.49 0.56
N VAL A 161 -6.23 -3.59 1.52
CA VAL A 161 -7.10 -3.77 2.69
C VAL A 161 -8.31 -2.88 2.51
N PHE A 162 -9.50 -3.45 2.54
CA PHE A 162 -10.75 -2.71 2.37
C PHE A 162 -11.69 -2.91 3.56
N GLU A 163 -12.41 -1.85 3.88
CA GLU A 163 -13.43 -1.81 4.92
C GLU A 163 -14.79 -2.00 4.25
N MET A 164 -15.52 -3.06 4.61
CA MET A 164 -16.91 -3.30 4.19
C MET A 164 -17.82 -2.57 5.18
N ARG A 165 -18.21 -1.33 4.88
CA ARG A 165 -18.84 -0.41 5.85
C ARG A 165 -20.14 -0.94 6.44
N ASP A 166 -21.00 -1.53 5.62
CA ASP A 166 -22.28 -2.08 6.05
C ASP A 166 -22.10 -3.23 7.03
N LEU A 167 -21.11 -4.08 6.77
CA LEU A 167 -20.76 -5.23 7.59
C LEU A 167 -19.84 -4.85 8.75
N GLY A 168 -19.19 -3.69 8.71
CA GLY A 168 -18.22 -3.23 9.73
C GLY A 168 -17.04 -4.19 9.87
N LEU A 169 -16.70 -4.86 8.76
CA LEU A 169 -15.67 -5.88 8.67
C LEU A 169 -14.58 -5.42 7.71
N TYR A 170 -13.40 -6.02 7.85
CA TYR A 170 -12.29 -5.78 6.95
C TYR A 170 -12.04 -7.01 6.08
N GLY A 171 -11.77 -6.75 4.81
CA GLY A 171 -11.33 -7.74 3.85
C GLY A 171 -9.98 -7.37 3.27
N ALA A 172 -9.39 -8.32 2.56
CA ALA A 172 -8.22 -8.08 1.76
C ALA A 172 -8.29 -8.86 0.44
N SER A 173 -7.64 -8.32 -0.57
CA SER A 173 -7.34 -8.99 -1.83
C SER A 173 -5.83 -9.17 -1.98
N VAL A 174 -5.40 -9.96 -2.96
CA VAL A 174 -3.98 -10.12 -3.31
C VAL A 174 -3.82 -9.86 -4.80
N ILE A 175 -2.82 -9.04 -5.14
CA ILE A 175 -2.36 -8.81 -6.51
C ILE A 175 -0.87 -9.16 -6.52
N GLU A 176 -0.45 -10.08 -7.38
CA GLU A 176 0.96 -10.43 -7.54
C GLU A 176 1.43 -10.08 -8.95
N LEU A 177 2.47 -9.25 -9.03
CA LEU A 177 3.23 -9.04 -10.26
C LEU A 177 4.48 -9.91 -10.18
N ILE A 178 4.55 -10.96 -11.00
CA ILE A 178 5.73 -11.83 -11.11
C ILE A 178 6.59 -11.32 -12.25
N ILE A 179 7.68 -10.67 -11.88
CA ILE A 179 8.56 -9.91 -12.78
C ILE A 179 9.77 -10.79 -13.09
N ASN A 180 9.78 -11.32 -14.31
CA ASN A 180 10.85 -12.19 -14.83
C ASN A 180 11.90 -11.41 -15.66
N ASP A 181 11.54 -10.23 -16.16
CA ASP A 181 12.44 -9.29 -16.81
C ASP A 181 12.24 -7.90 -16.22
N GLU A 182 13.22 -7.45 -15.46
CA GLU A 182 13.23 -6.15 -14.80
C GLU A 182 13.24 -4.97 -15.78
N ARG A 183 13.60 -5.21 -17.06
CA ARG A 183 13.62 -4.19 -18.12
C ARG A 183 12.27 -4.03 -18.80
N ARG A 184 11.33 -4.94 -18.59
CA ARG A 184 10.00 -4.86 -19.19
C ARG A 184 9.24 -3.67 -18.62
N SER A 185 8.39 -3.07 -19.46
CA SER A 185 7.53 -1.96 -19.05
C SER A 185 6.63 -2.37 -17.88
N ILE A 186 6.53 -1.51 -16.86
CA ILE A 186 5.57 -1.71 -15.78
C ILE A 186 4.12 -1.69 -16.27
N ASN A 187 3.81 -0.88 -17.29
CA ASN A 187 2.46 -0.85 -17.87
C ASN A 187 2.13 -2.16 -18.57
N ASP A 188 3.11 -2.78 -19.24
CA ASP A 188 2.93 -4.11 -19.85
C ASP A 188 2.73 -5.20 -18.80
N GLU A 189 3.43 -5.15 -17.67
CA GLU A 189 3.20 -6.09 -16.56
C GLU A 189 1.83 -5.90 -15.91
N ILE A 190 1.42 -4.65 -15.68
CA ILE A 190 0.07 -4.33 -15.19
C ILE A 190 -0.99 -4.84 -16.17
N ALA A 191 -0.81 -4.62 -17.48
CA ALA A 191 -1.72 -5.12 -18.49
C ALA A 191 -1.79 -6.65 -18.51
N ALA A 192 -0.65 -7.33 -18.33
CA ALA A 192 -0.59 -8.79 -18.32
C ALA A 192 -1.42 -9.39 -17.17
N ILE A 193 -1.30 -8.88 -15.95
CA ILE A 193 -2.10 -9.36 -14.80
C ILE A 193 -3.59 -9.02 -14.91
N CYS A 194 -3.94 -7.98 -15.67
CA CYS A 194 -5.32 -7.55 -15.89
C CYS A 194 -6.04 -8.32 -17.01
N SER A 195 -5.29 -8.83 -17.99
CA SER A 195 -5.81 -9.38 -19.26
C SER A 195 -6.85 -10.50 -19.17
N ASN A 196 -7.00 -11.17 -18.01
CA ASN A 196 -7.83 -12.38 -17.86
C ASN A 196 -8.76 -12.36 -16.63
N SER A 197 -9.10 -11.20 -16.05
CA SER A 197 -9.88 -11.19 -14.81
C SER A 197 -11.07 -10.23 -14.78
N ALA A 198 -12.18 -10.67 -14.19
CA ALA A 198 -13.28 -9.81 -13.77
C ALA A 198 -12.85 -8.74 -12.73
N LEU A 199 -11.61 -8.82 -12.23
CA LEU A 199 -11.02 -7.93 -11.24
C LEU A 199 -10.13 -6.86 -11.88
N GLU A 200 -10.08 -6.76 -13.22
CA GLU A 200 -9.20 -5.84 -13.95
C GLU A 200 -9.25 -4.41 -13.40
N GLY A 201 -10.44 -3.83 -13.25
CA GLY A 201 -10.56 -2.45 -12.77
C GLY A 201 -9.93 -2.26 -11.38
N HIS A 202 -10.15 -3.22 -10.47
CA HIS A 202 -9.56 -3.20 -9.14
C HIS A 202 -8.04 -3.35 -9.19
N PHE A 203 -7.55 -4.33 -9.96
CA PHE A 203 -6.12 -4.63 -10.03
C PHE A 203 -5.35 -3.49 -10.68
N ARG A 204 -5.88 -2.94 -11.78
CA ARG A 204 -5.31 -1.80 -12.50
C ARG A 204 -5.24 -0.57 -11.60
N SER A 205 -6.37 -0.14 -11.04
CA SER A 205 -6.42 1.10 -10.24
C SER A 205 -5.52 1.04 -9.00
N VAL A 206 -5.50 -0.08 -8.28
CA VAL A 206 -4.60 -0.27 -7.13
C VAL A 206 -3.14 -0.24 -7.55
N THR A 207 -2.77 -1.03 -8.57
CA THR A 207 -1.37 -1.18 -8.97
C THR A 207 -0.82 0.12 -9.55
N GLU A 208 -1.62 0.86 -10.32
CA GLU A 208 -1.25 2.19 -10.84
C GLU A 208 -1.02 3.19 -9.71
N ILE A 209 -1.91 3.27 -8.72
CA ILE A 209 -1.75 4.19 -7.58
C ILE A 209 -0.47 3.85 -6.80
N VAL A 210 -0.26 2.57 -6.47
CA VAL A 210 0.94 2.11 -5.75
C VAL A 210 2.21 2.42 -6.55
N THR A 211 2.19 2.15 -7.85
CA THR A 211 3.31 2.45 -8.77
C THR A 211 3.64 3.94 -8.75
N LYS A 212 2.65 4.81 -8.89
CA LYS A 212 2.84 6.27 -8.89
C LYS A 212 3.38 6.79 -7.55
N VAL A 213 2.94 6.24 -6.42
CA VAL A 213 3.46 6.60 -5.10
C VAL A 213 4.94 6.19 -4.95
N ILE A 214 5.29 4.96 -5.36
CA ILE A 214 6.68 4.49 -5.32
C ILE A 214 7.57 5.34 -6.24
N LEU A 215 7.15 5.60 -7.48
CA LEU A 215 7.90 6.43 -8.42
C LEU A 215 8.08 7.87 -7.91
N TYR A 216 7.09 8.44 -7.24
CA TYR A 216 7.20 9.76 -6.62
C TYR A 216 8.19 9.76 -5.44
N LEU A 217 8.14 8.73 -4.60
CA LEU A 217 9.09 8.55 -3.48
C LEU A 217 10.54 8.46 -3.94
N GLU A 218 10.82 7.92 -5.12
CA GLU A 218 12.18 7.85 -5.65
C GLU A 218 12.67 9.15 -6.32
N GLN A 219 11.80 10.17 -6.45
CA GLN A 219 12.22 11.45 -7.03
C GLN A 219 13.18 12.19 -6.10
N ALA A 220 14.33 12.63 -6.62
CA ALA A 220 15.32 13.40 -5.86
C ALA A 220 14.75 14.71 -5.28
N GLN A 221 13.71 15.27 -5.91
CA GLN A 221 13.03 16.50 -5.48
C GLN A 221 11.70 16.23 -4.77
N ASN A 222 11.47 15.00 -4.30
CA ASN A 222 10.27 14.71 -3.53
C ASN A 222 10.20 15.60 -2.29
N VAL A 223 8.97 15.92 -1.88
CA VAL A 223 8.73 16.55 -0.58
C VAL A 223 8.31 15.43 0.36
N GLN A 224 9.09 15.18 1.41
CA GLN A 224 8.73 14.21 2.42
C GLN A 224 9.07 14.71 3.83
N ARG A 225 8.24 14.33 4.80
CA ARG A 225 8.47 14.64 6.20
C ARG A 225 8.20 13.41 7.05
N ARG A 226 9.14 13.09 7.93
CA ARG A 226 8.94 12.08 8.97
C ARG A 226 8.09 12.68 10.10
N VAL A 227 7.04 11.97 10.46
CA VAL A 227 6.15 12.29 11.58
C VAL A 227 6.30 11.17 12.60
N ARG A 228 6.68 11.53 13.84
CA ARG A 228 7.03 10.58 14.90
C ARG A 228 6.03 10.61 16.05
N ASP A 229 4.74 10.73 15.72
CA ASP A 229 3.68 10.95 16.71
C ASP A 229 3.63 9.84 17.77
N TYR A 230 3.88 8.58 17.39
CA TYR A 230 3.90 7.46 18.33
C TYR A 230 5.14 7.52 19.21
N SER A 231 6.33 7.62 18.61
CA SER A 231 7.60 7.65 19.34
C SER A 231 7.68 8.83 20.30
N ASP A 232 7.26 10.02 19.86
CA ASP A 232 7.27 11.24 20.67
C ASP A 232 6.27 11.11 21.84
N ALA A 233 5.07 10.55 21.59
CA ALA A 233 4.09 10.31 22.63
C ALA A 233 4.55 9.24 23.64
N GLN A 234 5.24 8.19 23.20
CA GLN A 234 5.85 7.20 24.10
C GLN A 234 6.92 7.82 25.01
N GLN A 235 7.81 8.66 24.47
CA GLN A 235 8.80 9.38 25.26
C GLN A 235 8.13 10.32 26.27
N GLN A 236 7.05 11.00 25.87
CA GLN A 236 6.29 11.85 26.77
C GLN A 236 5.63 11.06 27.89
N LEU A 237 5.15 9.84 27.63
CA LEU A 237 4.52 8.97 28.62
C LEU A 237 5.47 8.64 29.79
N GLN A 238 6.75 8.41 29.49
CA GLN A 238 7.78 8.13 30.50
C GLN A 238 8.03 9.30 31.46
N ARG A 239 7.64 10.52 31.07
CA ARG A 239 7.91 11.76 31.82
C ARG A 239 6.69 12.30 32.59
N LEU A 240 5.52 11.66 32.47
CA LEU A 240 4.26 12.17 33.04
C LEU A 240 3.85 11.46 34.33
N GLY A 241 3.24 12.22 35.25
CA GLY A 241 2.62 11.68 36.46
C GLY A 241 1.33 10.89 36.19
N THR A 242 1.02 9.94 37.08
CA THR A 242 0.03 8.85 36.96
C THR A 242 -1.31 9.20 36.27
N LYS A 243 -1.94 10.32 36.60
CA LYS A 243 -3.25 10.71 36.01
C LYS A 243 -3.15 11.16 34.55
N LYS A 244 -2.05 11.80 34.15
CA LYS A 244 -1.80 12.21 32.76
C LYS A 244 -1.36 11.02 31.90
N THR A 245 -0.70 10.04 32.52
CA THR A 245 -0.26 8.78 31.91
C THR A 245 -1.44 7.98 31.33
N ALA A 246 -2.53 7.83 32.09
CA ALA A 246 -3.69 7.06 31.62
C ALA A 246 -4.38 7.66 30.37
N LYS A 247 -4.50 9.00 30.32
CA LYS A 247 -5.07 9.71 29.16
C LYS A 247 -4.17 9.60 27.94
N LEU A 248 -2.85 9.81 28.12
CA LEU A 248 -1.90 9.73 27.02
C LEU A 248 -1.72 8.28 26.52
N ALA A 249 -1.71 7.28 27.40
CA ALA A 249 -1.63 5.87 27.02
C ALA A 249 -2.80 5.41 26.13
N ARG A 250 -4.01 5.93 26.36
CA ARG A 250 -5.16 5.68 25.46
C ARG A 250 -4.96 6.30 24.08
N LYS A 251 -4.38 7.51 24.02
CA LYS A 251 -4.11 8.22 22.77
C LYS A 251 -2.95 7.61 21.98
N ILE A 252 -1.87 7.20 22.66
CA ILE A 252 -0.69 6.54 22.06
C ILE A 252 -1.08 5.33 21.24
N ARG A 253 -2.09 4.59 21.72
CA ARG A 253 -2.64 3.47 20.97
C ARG A 253 -2.95 3.97 19.58
N GLN A 254 -3.71 5.02 19.33
CA GLN A 254 -4.11 5.43 17.98
C GLN A 254 -3.02 6.09 17.10
N LEU A 255 -1.77 6.16 17.55
CA LEU A 255 -0.69 6.86 16.87
C LEU A 255 0.26 5.89 16.18
N TYR A 256 0.90 6.36 15.12
CA TYR A 256 1.96 5.66 14.41
C TYR A 256 2.96 6.67 13.86
N ASP A 257 4.20 6.22 13.75
CA ASP A 257 5.22 6.95 13.01
C ASP A 257 5.00 6.71 11.51
N LYS A 258 5.19 7.75 10.72
CA LYS A 258 4.90 7.74 9.27
C LYS A 258 5.78 8.68 8.49
N ILE A 259 5.81 8.44 7.19
CA ILE A 259 6.36 9.35 6.19
C ILE A 259 5.16 9.99 5.48
N VAL A 260 5.04 11.31 5.62
CA VAL A 260 4.08 12.10 4.83
C VAL A 260 4.79 12.60 3.59
N VAL A 261 4.24 12.29 2.41
CA VAL A 261 4.84 12.53 1.10
C VAL A 261 3.97 13.49 0.31
N GLY A 262 4.60 14.46 -0.35
CA GLY A 262 3.93 15.42 -1.21
C GLY A 262 3.91 16.85 -0.68
N PRO A 263 3.55 17.81 -1.55
CA PRO A 263 3.42 19.21 -1.17
C PRO A 263 2.21 19.44 -0.25
N SER A 264 2.21 20.51 0.52
CA SER A 264 1.09 20.88 1.39
C SER A 264 -0.13 21.39 0.61
N GLN A 265 0.05 21.93 -0.60
CA GLN A 265 -1.00 22.51 -1.43
C GLN A 265 -0.78 22.19 -2.90
N VAL A 266 -1.88 22.14 -3.66
CA VAL A 266 -1.85 22.03 -5.13
C VAL A 266 -1.41 23.38 -5.68
N MET A 267 -0.19 23.47 -6.20
CA MET A 267 0.24 24.68 -6.91
C MET A 267 -0.35 24.68 -8.31
N VAL A 268 -1.11 25.72 -8.64
CA VAL A 268 -1.68 25.92 -9.96
C VAL A 268 -0.76 26.85 -10.75
N HIS A 269 0.00 26.31 -11.70
CA HIS A 269 0.85 27.13 -12.58
C HIS A 269 0.05 27.60 -13.79
N ALA A 270 -0.17 28.90 -13.94
CA ALA A 270 -0.84 29.46 -15.10
C ALA A 270 0.13 29.59 -16.30
N HIS A 271 -0.23 28.99 -17.44
CA HIS A 271 0.47 29.20 -18.72
C HIS A 271 -0.42 29.95 -19.71
N GLY A 272 0.13 30.98 -20.37
CA GLY A 272 -0.54 31.80 -21.37
C GLY A 272 -0.47 31.20 -22.79
N GLY A 273 -1.62 31.17 -23.47
CA GLY A 273 -1.82 30.69 -24.84
C GLY A 273 -3.31 30.82 -25.21
N GLU A 274 -3.76 30.67 -26.46
CA GLU A 274 -5.14 30.99 -26.89
C GLU A 274 -6.24 30.00 -26.43
N VAL A 275 -5.90 28.85 -25.84
CA VAL A 275 -6.83 27.73 -25.56
C VAL A 275 -7.73 27.99 -24.32
N SER A 276 -8.89 27.34 -24.26
CA SER A 276 -9.78 27.33 -23.09
C SER A 276 -9.13 26.69 -21.85
N PRO A 277 -9.53 27.10 -20.62
CA PRO A 277 -8.97 26.53 -19.40
C PRO A 277 -9.19 25.02 -19.31
N HIS A 278 -8.11 24.27 -19.12
CA HIS A 278 -8.17 22.81 -18.96
C HIS A 278 -7.03 22.30 -18.09
N LEU A 279 -7.24 21.16 -17.44
CA LEU A 279 -6.20 20.49 -16.68
C LEU A 279 -5.34 19.66 -17.63
N ARG A 280 -4.06 20.03 -17.77
CA ARG A 280 -3.08 19.18 -18.43
C ARG A 280 -2.61 18.11 -17.44
N ARG A 281 -2.80 16.84 -17.80
CA ARG A 281 -2.38 15.69 -17.00
C ARG A 281 -0.86 15.70 -16.76
N GLY A 282 -0.47 15.26 -15.56
CA GLY A 282 0.92 15.02 -15.23
C GLY A 282 1.39 13.70 -15.83
N HIS A 283 2.69 13.41 -15.75
CA HIS A 283 3.21 12.12 -16.17
C HIS A 283 4.59 11.82 -15.56
N PHE A 284 4.87 10.53 -15.38
CA PHE A 284 6.20 10.00 -15.16
C PHE A 284 6.81 9.61 -16.50
N ARG A 285 8.09 9.92 -16.72
CA ARG A 285 8.82 9.49 -17.92
C ARG A 285 10.32 9.42 -17.71
N LEU A 286 11.01 8.71 -18.60
CA LEU A 286 12.47 8.75 -18.70
C LEU A 286 12.92 10.00 -19.46
N GLN A 287 13.70 10.85 -18.79
CA GLN A 287 14.37 11.99 -19.40
C GLN A 287 15.82 11.64 -19.73
N PRO A 288 16.25 11.79 -20.99
CA PRO A 288 17.65 11.71 -21.37
C PRO A 288 18.48 12.80 -20.67
N TYR A 289 19.67 12.45 -20.17
CA TYR A 289 20.60 13.39 -19.56
C TYR A 289 22.06 12.91 -19.68
N GLY A 290 23.00 13.71 -19.18
CA GLY A 290 24.44 13.41 -19.20
C GLY A 290 25.10 13.67 -20.57
N PRO A 291 26.39 13.36 -20.72
CA PRO A 291 27.11 13.54 -21.98
C PRO A 291 26.41 12.80 -23.12
N GLN A 292 26.14 13.52 -24.20
CA GLN A 292 25.46 13.02 -25.40
C GLN A 292 24.10 12.35 -25.13
N PHE A 293 23.42 12.72 -24.03
CA PHE A 293 22.13 12.13 -23.65
C PHE A 293 22.17 10.60 -23.51
N SER A 294 23.29 10.04 -23.08
CA SER A 294 23.47 8.58 -22.93
C SER A 294 22.78 8.00 -21.70
N MET A 295 22.44 8.83 -20.70
CA MET A 295 21.83 8.38 -19.44
C MET A 295 20.33 8.66 -19.42
N ARG A 296 19.59 7.94 -18.58
CA ARG A 296 18.14 8.12 -18.37
C ARG A 296 17.84 8.29 -16.89
N LYS A 297 17.00 9.26 -16.55
CA LYS A 297 16.48 9.45 -15.19
C LYS A 297 14.97 9.52 -15.25
N VAL A 298 14.30 8.98 -14.25
CA VAL A 298 12.86 9.18 -14.09
C VAL A 298 12.64 10.63 -13.68
N ILE A 299 11.68 11.29 -14.32
CA ILE A 299 11.16 12.58 -13.87
C ILE A 299 9.65 12.47 -13.68
N PHE A 300 9.15 13.22 -12.71
CA PHE A 300 7.74 13.48 -12.55
C PHE A 300 7.42 14.91 -13.01
N VAL A 301 6.47 15.04 -13.94
CA VAL A 301 5.90 16.33 -14.33
C VAL A 301 4.50 16.41 -13.73
N ALA A 302 4.30 17.31 -12.76
CA ALA A 302 3.02 17.47 -12.09
C ALA A 302 1.92 18.00 -13.03
N PRO A 303 0.65 17.64 -12.82
CA PRO A 303 -0.46 18.20 -13.59
C PRO A 303 -0.57 19.71 -13.36
N THR A 304 -1.01 20.43 -14.39
CA THR A 304 -1.01 21.90 -14.41
C THR A 304 -2.28 22.41 -15.07
N TRP A 305 -2.92 23.44 -14.48
CA TRP A 305 -4.04 24.12 -15.16
C TRP A 305 -3.51 25.09 -16.22
N VAL A 306 -3.87 24.82 -17.46
CA VAL A 306 -3.64 25.76 -18.55
C VAL A 306 -4.72 26.84 -18.48
N ARG A 307 -4.33 28.11 -18.59
CA ARG A 307 -5.24 29.28 -18.59
C ARG A 307 -6.13 29.42 -17.34
N ALA A 308 -5.57 29.17 -16.16
CA ALA A 308 -6.26 29.35 -14.87
C ALA A 308 -6.78 30.80 -14.64
N ASP A 309 -6.18 31.79 -15.31
CA ASP A 309 -6.61 33.19 -15.34
C ASP A 309 -8.08 33.37 -15.73
N ARG A 310 -8.59 32.55 -16.67
CA ARG A 310 -9.99 32.66 -17.14
C ARG A 310 -10.98 31.78 -16.40
N MET A 311 -10.56 31.00 -15.40
CA MET A 311 -11.50 30.30 -14.52
C MET A 311 -12.15 31.24 -13.51
N ALA A 312 -11.46 32.31 -13.12
CA ALA A 312 -11.98 33.32 -12.21
C ALA A 312 -13.00 34.27 -12.88
N GLU A 313 -12.99 34.39 -14.21
CA GLU A 313 -13.90 35.26 -14.98
C GLU A 313 -15.28 34.62 -15.24
N ASN A 314 -15.41 33.30 -15.04
CA ASN A 314 -16.64 32.54 -15.26
C ASN A 314 -17.29 32.04 -13.95
N ALA A 315 -16.87 32.56 -12.80
CA ALA A 315 -17.41 32.25 -11.48
C ALA A 315 -18.36 33.36 -10.98
#